data_AF-A0A6V7V6P1-F1
#
_entry.id   AF-A0A6V7V6P1-F1
#
_cell.length_a   1.000
_cell.length_b   1.000
_cell.length_c   1.000
_cell.angle_alpha   90.00
_cell.angle_beta   90.00
_cell.angle_gamma   90.00
#
_symmetry.space_group_name_H-M   'P 1'
#
loop_
_entity.id
_entity.type
_entity.pdbx_description
1 polymer ?
#
loop_
_entity_poly.entity_id
_entity_poly.type
_entity_poly.pdbx_seq_one_letter_code
_entity_poly.pdbx_strand_id
1 'polypeptide(L)'
;MPNQKQMENGLSPPLIENGYCNNSLEKIQKQKEREHRVNGQKLHGISEEEKQIPLPSNATFEQKMLIKYKNFIALLIPFSVAQFIWWSSAIKYNFFPLYSTHWQMPLTMVVGSIIAGMTSEGGGAVAFPVMIFILHTKPHTARDFSIMIQAIGMTMAFFVIIFMRIQIEWRAIIFGTIGAIPGALIGFTLIEPLFNPQTEKMLFVSIWSSFSISLWILNCEKKRKTFNIIENFCFWKCIILILTGFIGGILNF
;
A
#
# COMPACT_ATOMS: atom_id res chain seq x y z
N MET A 1 -71.46 14.74 -7.42
CA MET A 1 -71.69 14.30 -6.02
C MET A 1 -72.86 13.32 -6.03
N PRO A 2 -72.89 12.25 -5.22
CA PRO A 2 -71.77 11.48 -4.68
C PRO A 2 -72.02 9.93 -4.67
N ASN A 3 -70.92 9.20 -4.41
CA ASN A 3 -70.76 8.03 -3.51
C ASN A 3 -71.52 6.71 -3.74
N GLN A 4 -70.86 5.56 -3.96
CA GLN A 4 -69.85 4.80 -3.17
C GLN A 4 -70.48 3.64 -2.39
N LYS A 5 -69.86 2.46 -2.59
CA LYS A 5 -69.60 1.36 -1.64
C LYS A 5 -70.53 0.14 -1.56
N GLN A 6 -69.89 -0.96 -1.99
CA GLN A 6 -69.59 -2.19 -1.23
C GLN A 6 -70.57 -3.38 -1.30
N MET A 7 -70.08 -4.45 -1.94
CA MET A 7 -69.82 -5.82 -1.42
C MET A 7 -70.02 -6.83 -2.58
N GLU A 8 -69.29 -7.92 -2.78
CA GLU A 8 -67.99 -8.48 -2.38
C GLU A 8 -67.87 -9.81 -3.19
N ASN A 9 -66.68 -10.41 -3.24
CA ASN A 9 -66.32 -11.74 -3.78
C ASN A 9 -66.02 -11.82 -5.29
N GLY A 10 -64.81 -12.19 -5.74
CA GLY A 10 -63.61 -12.63 -5.05
C GLY A 10 -62.51 -13.03 -6.04
N LEU A 11 -61.32 -13.25 -5.49
CA LEU A 11 -60.14 -13.91 -6.05
C LEU A 11 -59.09 -13.03 -6.78
N SER A 12 -58.08 -12.65 -5.98
CA SER A 12 -56.78 -12.09 -6.34
C SER A 12 -55.84 -13.15 -6.96
N PRO A 13 -55.13 -12.86 -8.08
CA PRO A 13 -54.03 -13.69 -8.56
C PRO A 13 -52.69 -13.38 -7.83
N PRO A 14 -51.74 -14.34 -7.82
CA PRO A 14 -50.79 -14.53 -6.72
C PRO A 14 -49.51 -13.69 -6.80
N LEU A 15 -49.02 -13.29 -5.63
CA LEU A 15 -47.78 -12.57 -5.33
C LEU A 15 -46.49 -13.40 -5.58
N ILE A 16 -46.29 -13.98 -6.76
CA ILE A 16 -45.14 -14.87 -7.03
C ILE A 16 -44.11 -14.25 -8.03
N GLU A 17 -44.50 -13.26 -8.83
CA GLU A 17 -43.62 -12.71 -9.88
C GLU A 17 -42.52 -11.76 -9.37
N ASN A 18 -42.75 -11.09 -8.22
CA ASN A 18 -41.79 -10.12 -7.66
C ASN A 18 -40.57 -10.78 -6.99
N GLY A 19 -40.65 -12.06 -6.60
CA GLY A 19 -39.56 -12.79 -5.95
C GLY A 19 -38.51 -13.33 -6.93
N TYR A 20 -38.92 -13.73 -8.14
CA TYR A 20 -38.01 -14.22 -9.17
C TYR A 20 -37.24 -13.09 -9.86
N CYS A 21 -37.90 -11.95 -10.12
CA CYS A 21 -37.24 -10.78 -10.70
C CYS A 21 -36.16 -10.21 -9.77
N ASN A 22 -36.45 -10.07 -8.46
CA ASN A 22 -35.45 -9.62 -7.48
C ASN A 22 -34.28 -10.59 -7.33
N ASN A 23 -34.52 -11.91 -7.28
CA ASN A 23 -33.43 -12.89 -7.24
C ASN A 23 -32.59 -12.92 -8.52
N SER A 24 -33.20 -12.66 -9.68
CA SER A 24 -32.49 -12.57 -10.96
C SER A 24 -31.65 -11.30 -11.05
N LEU A 25 -32.17 -10.16 -10.59
CA LEU A 25 -31.45 -8.89 -10.52
C LEU A 25 -30.31 -8.93 -9.51
N GLU A 26 -30.52 -9.58 -8.36
CA GLU A 26 -29.47 -9.77 -7.34
C GLU A 26 -28.37 -10.72 -7.85
N LYS A 27 -28.72 -11.74 -8.64
CA LYS A 27 -27.74 -12.61 -9.33
C LYS A 27 -26.97 -11.85 -10.41
N ILE A 28 -27.64 -11.02 -11.20
CA ILE A 28 -27.01 -10.16 -12.23
C ILE A 28 -26.11 -9.11 -11.58
N GLN A 29 -26.50 -8.52 -10.44
CA GLN A 29 -25.66 -7.61 -9.65
C GLN A 29 -24.46 -8.32 -9.05
N LYS A 30 -24.63 -9.51 -8.43
CA LYS A 30 -23.50 -10.31 -7.93
C LYS A 30 -22.55 -10.75 -9.05
N GLN A 31 -23.08 -11.00 -10.25
CA GLN A 31 -22.30 -11.37 -11.43
C GLN A 31 -21.53 -10.16 -11.98
N LYS A 32 -22.16 -8.99 -12.09
CA LYS A 32 -21.49 -7.72 -12.40
C LYS A 32 -20.47 -7.32 -11.34
N GLU A 33 -20.73 -7.56 -10.05
CA GLU A 33 -19.79 -7.32 -8.95
C GLU A 33 -18.60 -8.28 -9.00
N ARG A 34 -18.78 -9.54 -9.45
CA ARG A 34 -17.67 -10.48 -9.70
C ARG A 34 -16.88 -10.05 -10.93
N GLU A 35 -17.53 -9.61 -12.01
CA GLU A 35 -16.86 -9.06 -13.19
C GLU A 35 -16.10 -7.78 -12.87
N HIS A 36 -16.64 -6.88 -12.05
CA HIS A 36 -15.93 -5.69 -11.56
C HIS A 36 -14.79 -6.05 -10.59
N ARG A 37 -14.91 -7.13 -9.80
CA ARG A 37 -13.82 -7.68 -8.97
C ARG A 37 -12.64 -8.12 -9.83
N VAL A 38 -12.96 -8.88 -10.87
CA VAL A 38 -12.00 -9.40 -11.85
C VAL A 38 -11.42 -8.24 -12.66
N ASN A 39 -12.22 -7.24 -13.05
CA ASN A 39 -11.77 -6.10 -13.83
C ASN A 39 -11.01 -5.04 -13.00
N GLY A 40 -11.28 -4.92 -11.70
CA GLY A 40 -10.52 -4.08 -10.77
C GLY A 40 -9.15 -4.69 -10.42
N GLN A 41 -9.05 -6.03 -10.33
CA GLN A 41 -7.76 -6.72 -10.36
C GLN A 41 -7.08 -6.63 -11.75
N LYS A 42 -7.86 -6.54 -12.83
CA LYS A 42 -7.38 -6.16 -14.16
C LYS A 42 -7.25 -4.63 -14.36
N LEU A 43 -6.94 -3.84 -13.33
CA LEU A 43 -6.12 -2.63 -13.60
C LEU A 43 -4.67 -3.00 -13.97
N HIS A 44 -4.32 -4.29 -13.85
CA HIS A 44 -3.28 -4.95 -14.64
C HIS A 44 -3.72 -5.28 -16.09
N GLY A 45 -4.90 -4.84 -16.52
CA GLY A 45 -5.46 -5.01 -17.86
C GLY A 45 -4.96 -3.98 -18.87
N ILE A 46 -4.29 -2.91 -18.40
CA ILE A 46 -3.49 -2.06 -19.30
C ILE A 46 -2.41 -2.92 -19.99
N SER A 47 -1.93 -4.00 -19.35
CA SER A 47 -1.01 -4.96 -19.98
C SER A 47 -1.65 -5.82 -21.08
N GLU A 48 -2.98 -5.97 -21.12
CA GLU A 48 -3.70 -6.71 -22.17
C GLU A 48 -4.06 -5.81 -23.36
N GLU A 49 -4.32 -4.51 -23.15
CA GLU A 49 -4.47 -3.54 -24.26
C GLU A 49 -3.11 -3.16 -24.89
N GLU A 50 -2.01 -3.13 -24.12
CA GLU A 50 -0.64 -2.95 -24.66
C GLU A 50 -0.17 -4.16 -25.51
N LYS A 51 -0.78 -5.35 -25.34
CA LYS A 51 -0.57 -6.50 -26.24
C LYS A 51 -1.17 -6.27 -27.65
N GLN A 52 -2.06 -5.29 -27.82
CA GLN A 52 -2.76 -5.02 -29.07
C GLN A 52 -2.23 -3.80 -29.85
N ILE A 53 -1.07 -3.25 -29.49
CA ILE A 53 -0.32 -2.40 -30.42
C ILE A 53 0.29 -3.35 -31.45
N PRO A 54 -0.03 -3.24 -32.75
CA PRO A 54 0.50 -4.17 -33.76
C PRO A 54 2.03 -4.02 -33.76
N LEU A 55 2.73 -5.04 -33.27
CA LEU A 55 4.18 -5.07 -33.29
C LEU A 55 4.64 -4.84 -34.74
N PRO A 56 5.60 -3.93 -35.00
CA PRO A 56 6.20 -3.83 -36.33
C PRO A 56 6.74 -5.22 -36.72
N SER A 57 6.45 -5.67 -37.94
CA SER A 57 6.78 -7.02 -38.47
C SER A 57 8.26 -7.43 -38.40
N ASN A 58 9.13 -6.60 -37.82
CA ASN A 58 10.58 -6.80 -37.65
C ASN A 58 11.07 -6.73 -36.18
N ALA A 59 10.21 -7.04 -35.20
CA ALA A 59 10.60 -7.03 -33.80
C ALA A 59 11.41 -8.28 -33.38
N THR A 60 12.67 -8.08 -32.98
CA THR A 60 13.60 -9.08 -32.40
C THR A 60 12.98 -9.81 -31.21
N PHE A 61 13.28 -11.11 -31.03
CA PHE A 61 12.75 -11.99 -29.97
C PHE A 61 12.77 -11.35 -28.56
N GLU A 62 13.77 -10.51 -28.29
CA GLU A 62 13.93 -9.73 -27.05
C GLU A 62 12.73 -8.80 -26.77
N GLN A 63 12.17 -8.14 -27.77
CA GLN A 63 11.03 -7.22 -27.60
C GLN A 63 9.75 -7.96 -27.22
N LYS A 64 9.54 -9.16 -27.78
CA LYS A 64 8.40 -10.03 -27.41
C LYS A 64 8.54 -10.58 -25.99
N MET A 65 9.77 -10.87 -25.54
CA MET A 65 10.06 -11.29 -24.16
C MET A 65 9.92 -10.12 -23.16
N LEU A 66 10.40 -8.93 -23.50
CA LEU A 66 10.28 -7.71 -22.69
C LEU A 66 8.82 -7.36 -22.37
N ILE A 67 7.91 -7.53 -23.33
CA ILE A 67 6.47 -7.25 -23.13
C ILE A 67 5.82 -8.32 -22.24
N LYS A 68 6.17 -9.61 -22.43
CA LYS A 68 5.61 -10.72 -21.64
C LYS A 68 6.10 -10.72 -20.18
N TYR A 69 7.32 -10.27 -19.93
CA TYR A 69 7.96 -10.27 -18.61
C TYR A 69 8.11 -8.87 -18.00
N LYS A 70 7.44 -7.84 -18.54
CA LYS A 70 7.60 -6.43 -18.11
C LYS A 70 7.52 -6.26 -16.59
N ASN A 71 6.57 -6.92 -15.93
CA ASN A 71 6.40 -6.86 -14.47
C ASN A 71 7.56 -7.50 -13.71
N PHE A 72 8.08 -8.63 -14.23
CA PHE A 72 9.22 -9.32 -13.63
C PHE A 72 10.50 -8.52 -13.81
N ILE A 73 10.70 -7.94 -14.99
CA ILE A 73 11.84 -7.08 -15.32
C ILE A 73 11.83 -5.81 -14.46
N ALA A 74 10.66 -5.19 -14.28
CA ALA A 74 10.47 -3.99 -13.44
C ALA A 74 10.97 -4.22 -12.02
N LEU A 75 10.71 -5.40 -11.45
CA LEU A 75 11.13 -5.78 -10.11
C LEU A 75 12.59 -6.24 -10.05
N LEU A 76 13.07 -6.95 -11.08
CA LEU A 76 14.41 -7.51 -11.12
C LEU A 76 15.50 -6.43 -11.23
N ILE A 77 15.24 -5.33 -11.95
CA ILE A 77 16.20 -4.23 -12.16
C ILE A 77 16.66 -3.61 -10.83
N PRO A 78 15.78 -3.02 -10.00
CA PRO A 78 16.20 -2.42 -8.74
C PRO A 78 16.75 -3.45 -7.76
N PHE A 79 16.24 -4.68 -7.78
CA PHE A 79 16.76 -5.78 -6.97
C PHE A 79 18.22 -6.12 -7.33
N SER A 80 18.53 -6.22 -8.61
CA SER A 80 19.88 -6.52 -9.09
C SER A 80 20.86 -5.40 -8.72
N VAL A 81 20.44 -4.14 -8.85
CA VAL A 81 21.25 -2.98 -8.44
C VAL A 81 21.51 -3.00 -6.93
N ALA A 82 20.48 -3.23 -6.11
CA ALA A 82 20.64 -3.31 -4.65
C ALA A 82 21.59 -4.46 -4.24
N GLN A 83 21.45 -5.63 -4.86
CA GLN A 83 22.34 -6.77 -4.62
C GLN A 83 23.78 -6.45 -5.04
N PHE A 84 23.98 -5.80 -6.19
CA PHE A 84 25.30 -5.40 -6.64
C PHE A 84 25.98 -4.43 -5.66
N ILE A 85 25.24 -3.43 -5.19
CA ILE A 85 25.72 -2.47 -4.18
C ILE A 85 26.07 -3.20 -2.87
N TRP A 86 25.22 -4.14 -2.44
CA TRP A 86 25.46 -4.94 -1.25
C TRP A 86 26.72 -5.78 -1.36
N TRP A 87 26.87 -6.58 -2.43
CA TRP A 87 28.05 -7.43 -2.65
C TRP A 87 29.33 -6.62 -2.74
N SER A 88 29.30 -5.48 -3.46
CA SER A 88 30.44 -4.56 -3.52
C SER A 88 30.83 -4.02 -2.14
N SER A 89 29.85 -3.75 -1.28
CA SER A 89 30.09 -3.27 0.09
C SER A 89 30.60 -4.39 1.00
N ALA A 90 30.02 -5.57 0.92
CA ALA A 90 30.37 -6.74 1.74
C ALA A 90 31.82 -7.18 1.52
N ILE A 91 32.31 -7.15 0.27
CA ILE A 91 33.69 -7.49 -0.06
C ILE A 91 34.65 -6.41 0.44
N LYS A 92 34.32 -5.12 0.28
CA LYS A 92 35.19 -4.01 0.66
C LYS A 92 35.37 -3.86 2.17
N TYR A 93 34.29 -4.04 2.95
CA TYR A 93 34.30 -3.86 4.40
C TYR A 93 34.42 -5.16 5.19
N ASN A 94 34.49 -6.30 4.49
CA ASN A 94 34.61 -7.64 5.07
C ASN A 94 33.55 -7.90 6.17
N PHE A 95 32.27 -7.80 5.82
CA PHE A 95 31.15 -7.99 6.76
C PHE A 95 30.91 -9.45 7.16
N PHE A 96 31.62 -10.40 6.56
CA PHE A 96 31.47 -11.83 6.79
C PHE A 96 31.62 -12.28 8.26
N PRO A 97 32.58 -11.75 9.05
CA PRO A 97 32.70 -12.09 10.48
C PRO A 97 31.52 -11.61 11.33
N LEU A 98 30.82 -10.56 10.90
CA LEU A 98 29.71 -9.96 11.64
C LEU A 98 28.49 -10.88 11.70
N TYR A 99 28.32 -11.73 10.68
CA TYR A 99 27.26 -12.74 10.66
C TYR A 99 27.41 -13.77 11.78
N SER A 100 28.63 -14.08 12.23
CA SER A 100 28.83 -15.04 13.31
C SER A 100 28.31 -14.53 14.66
N THR A 101 28.31 -13.21 14.87
CA THR A 101 27.88 -12.58 16.12
C THR A 101 26.43 -12.10 16.07
N HIS A 102 25.94 -11.68 14.89
CA HIS A 102 24.64 -11.02 14.74
C HIS A 102 23.72 -11.67 13.70
N TRP A 103 23.77 -12.99 13.55
CA TRP A 103 22.93 -13.75 12.61
C TRP A 103 21.42 -13.53 12.81
N GLN A 104 21.01 -13.13 14.01
CA GLN A 104 19.62 -12.87 14.36
C GLN A 104 19.05 -11.69 13.56
N MET A 105 19.85 -10.66 13.26
CA MET A 105 19.36 -9.47 12.54
C MET A 105 18.94 -9.79 11.08
N PRO A 106 19.75 -10.47 10.25
CA PRO A 106 19.30 -10.90 8.92
C PRO A 106 18.06 -11.79 8.96
N LEU A 107 17.96 -12.70 9.94
CA LEU A 107 16.82 -13.60 10.06
C LEU A 107 15.52 -12.82 10.32
N THR A 108 15.54 -11.89 11.27
CA THR A 108 14.37 -11.06 11.58
C THR A 108 13.99 -10.18 10.41
N MET A 109 14.97 -9.73 9.61
CA MET A 109 14.71 -8.96 8.39
C MET A 109 14.09 -9.79 7.28
N VAL A 110 14.46 -11.05 7.09
CA VAL A 110 13.81 -11.92 6.10
C VAL A 110 12.33 -12.08 6.45
N VAL A 111 12.02 -12.39 7.71
CA VAL A 111 10.63 -12.53 8.18
C VAL A 111 9.88 -11.19 8.09
N GLY A 112 10.51 -10.10 8.54
CA GLY A 112 9.95 -8.75 8.48
C GLY A 112 9.64 -8.30 7.06
N SER A 113 10.52 -8.63 6.10
CA SER A 113 10.34 -8.30 4.68
C SER A 113 9.15 -9.03 4.05
N ILE A 114 8.94 -10.30 4.44
CA ILE A 114 7.79 -11.09 3.95
C ILE A 114 6.48 -10.47 4.46
N ILE A 115 6.42 -10.14 5.75
CA ILE A 115 5.23 -9.52 6.34
C ILE A 115 4.99 -8.13 5.74
N ALA A 116 6.04 -7.34 5.59
CA ALA A 116 5.99 -6.03 4.96
C ALA A 116 5.59 -6.07 3.48
N GLY A 117 5.93 -7.13 2.74
CA GLY A 117 5.43 -7.31 1.37
C GLY A 117 3.92 -7.57 1.32
N MET A 118 3.35 -8.10 2.40
CA MET A 118 1.90 -8.35 2.52
C MET A 118 1.13 -7.16 3.10
N THR A 119 1.81 -6.15 3.67
CA THR A 119 1.19 -4.97 4.28
C THR A 119 1.66 -3.67 3.62
N SER A 120 0.94 -2.57 3.82
CA SER A 120 1.32 -1.26 3.27
C SER A 120 2.28 -0.46 4.16
N GLU A 121 2.81 -1.06 5.24
CA GLU A 121 3.50 -0.36 6.34
C GLU A 121 5.04 -0.45 6.26
N GLY A 122 5.59 -1.20 5.30
CA GLY A 122 7.04 -1.33 5.11
C GLY A 122 7.72 -2.28 6.11
N GLY A 123 9.02 -2.56 5.91
CA GLY A 123 9.79 -3.55 6.69
C GLY A 123 10.10 -3.14 8.13
N GLY A 124 10.40 -1.85 8.34
CA GLY A 124 10.79 -1.30 9.64
C GLY A 124 9.71 -1.47 10.72
N ALA A 125 8.48 -1.54 10.25
CA ALA A 125 7.24 -1.77 10.94
C ALA A 125 7.27 -3.03 11.85
N VAL A 126 7.78 -4.14 11.31
CA VAL A 126 7.93 -5.41 12.04
C VAL A 126 9.33 -5.55 12.64
N ALA A 127 10.33 -5.01 11.96
CA ALA A 127 11.72 -5.11 12.40
C ALA A 127 12.00 -4.34 13.69
N PHE A 128 11.41 -3.14 13.86
CA PHE A 128 11.59 -2.30 15.04
C PHE A 128 11.17 -2.96 16.35
N PRO A 129 9.93 -3.47 16.52
CA PRO A 129 9.53 -4.14 17.77
C PRO A 129 10.35 -5.40 18.03
N VAL A 130 10.74 -6.15 16.99
CA VAL A 130 11.60 -7.32 17.13
C VAL A 130 13.00 -6.93 17.64
N MET A 131 13.62 -5.90 17.07
CA MET A 131 14.92 -5.41 17.52
C MET A 131 14.90 -4.90 18.96
N ILE A 132 13.79 -4.29 19.37
CA ILE A 132 13.65 -3.67 20.68
C ILE A 132 13.22 -4.64 21.78
N PHE A 133 12.24 -5.51 21.53
CA PHE A 133 11.69 -6.41 22.54
C PHE A 133 12.40 -7.76 22.56
N ILE A 134 12.85 -8.28 21.42
CA ILE A 134 13.51 -9.60 21.36
C ILE A 134 15.03 -9.42 21.49
N LEU A 135 15.63 -8.53 20.71
CA LEU A 135 17.08 -8.33 20.69
C LEU A 135 17.59 -7.30 21.70
N HIS A 136 16.70 -6.66 22.48
CA HIS A 136 17.05 -5.69 23.53
C HIS A 136 17.99 -4.57 23.05
N THR A 137 17.89 -4.18 21.78
CA THR A 137 18.70 -3.11 21.19
C THR A 137 18.19 -1.73 21.65
N LYS A 138 19.03 -0.71 21.60
CA LYS A 138 18.63 0.67 21.92
C LYS A 138 17.62 1.19 20.88
N PRO A 139 16.53 1.86 21.30
CA PRO A 139 15.52 2.50 20.43
C PRO A 139 16.10 3.32 19.28
N HIS A 140 17.04 4.19 19.59
CA HIS A 140 17.71 5.03 18.60
C HIS A 140 18.35 4.20 17.47
N THR A 141 19.10 3.16 17.81
CA THR A 141 19.76 2.34 16.79
C THR A 141 18.76 1.54 15.97
N ALA A 142 17.69 1.02 16.60
CA ALA A 142 16.64 0.28 15.88
C ALA A 142 15.84 1.20 14.93
N ARG A 143 15.62 2.46 15.31
CA ARG A 143 15.01 3.50 14.46
C ARG A 143 15.86 3.74 13.22
N ASP A 144 17.16 4.01 13.41
CA ASP A 144 18.09 4.28 12.31
C ASP A 144 18.10 3.12 11.31
N PHE A 145 18.09 1.88 11.82
CA PHE A 145 17.97 0.68 11.00
C PHE A 145 16.63 0.62 10.24
N SER A 146 15.50 0.91 10.89
CA SER A 146 14.18 0.93 10.25
C SER A 146 14.08 1.97 9.13
N ILE A 147 14.55 3.20 9.37
CA ILE A 147 14.54 4.28 8.37
C ILE A 147 15.43 3.91 7.19
N MET A 148 16.60 3.32 7.43
CA MET A 148 17.51 2.87 6.37
C MET A 148 16.86 1.80 5.48
N ILE A 149 16.22 0.79 6.08
CA ILE A 149 15.54 -0.28 5.34
C ILE A 149 14.36 0.29 4.56
N GLN A 150 13.59 1.17 5.17
CA GLN A 150 12.44 1.80 4.55
C GLN A 150 12.86 2.69 3.38
N ALA A 151 13.96 3.44 3.49
CA ALA A 151 14.52 4.24 2.41
C ALA A 151 14.86 3.36 1.20
N ILE A 152 15.61 2.27 1.41
CA ILE A 152 15.98 1.34 0.34
C ILE A 152 14.72 0.69 -0.27
N GLY A 153 13.86 0.12 0.56
CA GLY A 153 12.66 -0.60 0.12
C GLY A 153 11.64 0.28 -0.61
N MET A 154 11.32 1.44 -0.05
CA MET A 154 10.37 2.37 -0.67
C MET A 154 10.94 3.01 -1.94
N THR A 155 12.25 3.28 -2.03
CA THR A 155 12.88 3.76 -3.27
C THR A 155 12.85 2.68 -4.37
N MET A 156 13.09 1.41 -4.02
CA MET A 156 12.95 0.31 -4.97
C MET A 156 11.50 0.17 -5.45
N ALA A 157 10.52 0.24 -4.55
CA ALA A 157 9.10 0.21 -4.91
C ALA A 157 8.69 1.41 -5.78
N PHE A 158 9.18 2.61 -5.47
CA PHE A 158 8.95 3.82 -6.24
C PHE A 158 9.49 3.70 -7.68
N PHE A 159 10.68 3.12 -7.85
CA PHE A 159 11.23 2.82 -9.17
C PHE A 159 10.31 1.87 -9.97
N VAL A 160 9.84 0.78 -9.34
CA VAL A 160 8.90 -0.16 -9.97
C VAL A 160 7.61 0.55 -10.39
N ILE A 161 7.05 1.39 -9.52
CA ILE A 161 5.83 2.17 -9.77
C ILE A 161 5.98 3.08 -11.00
N ILE A 162 7.10 3.80 -11.11
CA ILE A 162 7.40 4.66 -12.26
C ILE A 162 7.60 3.83 -13.53
N PHE A 163 8.38 2.75 -13.45
CA PHE A 163 8.69 1.90 -14.60
C PHE A 163 7.43 1.22 -15.16
N MET A 164 6.53 0.79 -14.28
CA MET A 164 5.24 0.20 -14.65
C MET A 164 4.19 1.23 -15.09
N ARG A 165 4.49 2.55 -14.98
CA ARG A 165 3.56 3.65 -15.28
C ARG A 165 2.21 3.48 -14.60
N ILE A 166 2.23 3.08 -13.32
CA ILE A 166 1.01 2.98 -12.53
C ILE A 166 0.37 4.37 -12.45
N GLN A 167 -0.95 4.45 -12.53
CA GLN A 167 -1.67 5.72 -12.41
C GLN A 167 -1.51 6.25 -10.99
N ILE A 168 -0.85 7.40 -10.87
CA ILE A 168 -0.54 8.04 -9.59
C ILE A 168 -1.14 9.43 -9.56
N GLU A 169 -1.74 9.77 -8.42
CA GLU A 169 -2.25 11.11 -8.16
C GLU A 169 -1.09 12.02 -7.69
N TRP A 170 -0.47 12.73 -8.64
CA TRP A 170 0.73 13.54 -8.36
C TRP A 170 0.50 14.67 -7.37
N ARG A 171 -0.72 15.21 -7.27
CA ARG A 171 -1.03 16.32 -6.36
C ARG A 171 -0.92 15.87 -4.90
N ALA A 172 -1.42 14.68 -4.56
CA ALA A 172 -1.35 14.08 -3.24
C ALA A 172 0.11 13.81 -2.84
N ILE A 173 0.93 13.35 -3.78
CA ILE A 173 2.37 13.19 -3.54
C ILE A 173 3.04 14.53 -3.27
N ILE A 174 2.81 15.54 -4.12
CA ILE A 174 3.45 16.86 -3.97
C ILE A 174 3.01 17.52 -2.67
N PHE A 175 1.71 17.60 -2.39
CA PHE A 175 1.20 18.22 -1.16
C PHE A 175 1.57 17.43 0.09
N GLY A 176 1.56 16.10 0.01
CA GLY A 176 2.00 15.24 1.11
C GLY A 176 3.50 15.41 1.41
N THR A 177 4.35 15.46 0.38
CA THR A 177 5.80 15.65 0.55
C THR A 177 6.16 17.04 1.04
N ILE A 178 5.46 18.09 0.58
CA ILE A 178 5.62 19.46 1.11
C ILE A 178 5.33 19.51 2.61
N GLY A 179 4.35 18.75 3.10
CA GLY A 179 4.10 18.61 4.55
C GLY A 179 5.12 17.72 5.26
N ALA A 180 5.47 16.58 4.66
CA ALA A 180 6.30 15.56 5.30
C ALA A 180 7.76 16.00 5.52
N ILE A 181 8.36 16.76 4.59
CA ILE A 181 9.75 17.23 4.72
C ILE A 181 9.95 18.10 5.97
N PRO A 182 9.20 19.22 6.18
CA PRO A 182 9.34 20.02 7.39
C PRO A 182 8.91 19.24 8.64
N GLY A 183 7.91 18.35 8.53
CA GLY A 183 7.51 17.49 9.64
C GLY A 183 8.64 16.59 10.12
N ALA A 184 9.33 15.91 9.19
CA ALA A 184 10.46 15.04 9.49
C ALA A 184 11.65 15.83 10.06
N LEU A 185 11.97 17.00 9.49
CA LEU A 185 13.03 17.85 10.03
C LEU A 185 12.75 18.26 11.48
N ILE A 186 11.51 18.67 11.80
CA ILE A 186 11.12 19.01 13.17
C ILE A 186 11.12 17.76 14.07
N GLY A 187 10.67 16.62 13.55
CA GLY A 187 10.74 15.30 14.21
C GLY A 187 12.15 14.97 14.72
N PHE A 188 13.14 14.98 13.83
CA PHE A 188 14.52 14.65 14.18
C PHE A 188 15.21 15.75 15.01
N THR A 189 14.96 17.03 14.73
CA THR A 189 15.73 18.11 15.38
C THR A 189 15.19 18.55 16.72
N LEU A 190 13.87 18.61 16.89
CA LEU A 190 13.23 19.10 18.11
C LEU A 190 12.71 17.96 18.98
N ILE A 191 12.07 16.97 18.36
CA ILE A 191 11.23 16.00 19.08
C ILE A 191 12.04 14.79 19.57
N GLU A 192 12.95 14.28 18.75
CA GLU A 192 13.87 13.20 19.12
C GLU A 192 14.69 13.48 20.39
N PRO A 193 15.38 14.64 20.55
CA PRO A 193 16.16 14.89 21.76
C PRO A 193 15.31 15.09 23.03
N LEU A 194 14.00 15.33 22.89
CA LEU A 194 13.08 15.48 24.01
C LEU A 194 12.60 14.12 24.57
N PHE A 195 12.69 13.04 23.80
CA PHE A 195 12.14 11.75 24.20
C PHE A 195 13.14 10.84 24.89
N ASN A 196 12.68 10.20 25.96
CA ASN A 196 13.38 9.06 26.56
C ASN A 196 13.16 7.81 25.69
N PRO A 197 14.16 6.92 25.53
CA PRO A 197 14.02 5.60 24.92
C PRO A 197 12.74 4.82 25.26
N GLN A 198 12.19 4.96 26.47
CA GLN A 198 10.94 4.32 26.85
C GLN A 198 9.71 4.94 26.15
N THR A 199 9.67 6.26 26.06
CA THR A 199 8.58 7.01 25.42
C THR A 199 8.52 6.73 23.92
N GLU A 200 9.66 6.60 23.25
CA GLU A 200 9.74 6.28 21.83
C GLU A 200 9.10 4.91 21.52
N LYS A 201 9.37 3.90 22.37
CA LYS A 201 8.75 2.58 22.25
C LYS A 201 7.23 2.65 22.39
N MET A 202 6.74 3.43 23.36
CA MET A 202 5.31 3.57 23.62
C MET A 202 4.60 4.32 22.49
N LEU A 203 5.23 5.36 21.94
CA LEU A 203 4.70 6.11 20.78
C LEU A 203 4.58 5.20 19.56
N PHE A 204 5.63 4.43 19.24
CA PHE A 204 5.61 3.49 18.14
C PHE A 204 4.43 2.49 18.25
N VAL A 205 4.29 1.82 19.41
CA VAL A 205 3.23 0.83 19.62
C VAL A 205 1.83 1.46 19.56
N SER A 206 1.68 2.70 20.05
CA SER A 206 0.40 3.42 20.00
C SER A 206 -0.02 3.77 18.58
N ILE A 207 0.91 4.31 17.77
CA ILE A 207 0.66 4.66 16.36
C ILE A 207 0.34 3.39 15.57
N TRP A 208 1.12 2.33 15.77
CA TRP A 208 0.88 1.02 15.17
C TRP A 208 -0.51 0.47 15.45
N SER A 209 -0.92 0.53 16.72
CA SER A 209 -2.22 0.05 17.17
C SER A 209 -3.34 0.88 16.53
N SER A 210 -3.20 2.21 16.52
CA SER A 210 -4.16 3.12 15.87
C SER A 210 -4.28 2.84 14.37
N PHE A 211 -3.16 2.64 13.68
CA PHE A 211 -3.14 2.27 12.27
C PHE A 211 -3.80 0.91 12.01
N SER A 212 -3.49 -0.10 12.83
CA SER A 212 -4.10 -1.43 12.76
C SER A 212 -5.61 -1.39 12.97
N ILE A 213 -6.08 -0.64 13.98
CA ILE A 213 -7.52 -0.44 14.25
C ILE A 213 -8.18 0.31 13.09
N SER A 214 -7.52 1.34 12.55
CA SER A 214 -8.00 2.08 11.39
C SER A 214 -8.17 1.14 10.19
N LEU A 215 -7.16 0.34 9.86
CA LEU A 215 -7.24 -0.68 8.80
C LEU A 215 -8.32 -1.72 9.06
N TRP A 216 -8.50 -2.14 10.31
CA TRP A 216 -9.55 -3.09 10.69
C TRP A 216 -10.94 -2.52 10.43
N ILE A 217 -11.24 -1.33 10.96
CA ILE A 217 -12.50 -0.61 10.73
C ILE A 217 -12.72 -0.42 9.23
N LEU A 218 -11.67 -0.01 8.53
CA LEU A 218 -11.70 0.21 7.10
C LEU A 218 -12.04 -1.10 6.36
N ASN A 219 -11.46 -2.23 6.73
CA ASN A 219 -11.73 -3.54 6.14
C ASN A 219 -13.13 -4.11 6.50
N CYS A 220 -13.71 -3.69 7.62
CA CYS A 220 -15.11 -4.00 7.95
C CYS A 220 -16.10 -3.33 7.00
N GLU A 221 -15.79 -2.12 6.53
CA GLU A 221 -16.61 -1.35 5.59
C GLU A 221 -16.41 -1.82 4.14
N LYS A 222 -17.18 -2.84 3.73
CA LYS A 222 -17.07 -3.52 2.41
C LYS A 222 -17.73 -2.78 1.23
N LYS A 223 -18.53 -1.73 1.47
CA LYS A 223 -19.29 -1.00 0.43
C LYS A 223 -18.61 0.30 -0.03
N ARG A 224 -17.29 0.29 -0.21
CA ARG A 224 -16.56 1.51 -0.57
C ARG A 224 -16.51 1.72 -2.08
N LYS A 225 -16.94 2.91 -2.51
CA LYS A 225 -16.72 3.39 -3.88
C LYS A 225 -15.26 3.81 -4.00
N THR A 226 -14.47 3.11 -4.81
CA THR A 226 -13.09 3.48 -5.10
C THR A 226 -13.07 4.46 -6.26
N PHE A 227 -12.48 5.63 -6.04
CA PHE A 227 -12.30 6.65 -7.07
C PHE A 227 -10.84 6.66 -7.51
N ASN A 228 -10.60 6.65 -8.83
CA ASN A 228 -9.23 6.65 -9.38
C ASN A 228 -8.59 8.04 -9.37
N ILE A 229 -9.39 9.08 -9.16
CA ILE A 229 -8.98 10.48 -9.15
C ILE A 229 -9.72 11.16 -7.99
N ILE A 230 -9.06 12.08 -7.28
CA ILE A 230 -9.73 12.91 -6.26
C ILE A 230 -10.73 13.82 -6.97
N GLU A 231 -11.99 13.42 -6.95
CA GLU A 231 -13.11 14.18 -7.49
C GLU A 231 -13.32 15.45 -6.64
N ASN A 232 -13.44 16.61 -7.29
CA ASN A 232 -13.54 17.93 -6.65
C ASN A 232 -12.35 18.27 -5.73
N PHE A 233 -11.21 18.65 -6.31
CA PHE A 233 -10.06 19.18 -5.58
C PHE A 233 -10.38 20.59 -5.06
N CYS A 234 -10.63 20.69 -3.75
CA CYS A 234 -10.83 21.95 -3.06
C CYS A 234 -9.60 22.30 -2.21
N PHE A 235 -9.39 23.59 -1.94
CA PHE A 235 -8.32 24.09 -1.08
C PHE A 235 -8.28 23.39 0.30
N TRP A 236 -9.45 23.06 0.86
CA TRP A 236 -9.55 22.32 2.11
C TRP A 236 -8.89 20.93 2.07
N LYS A 237 -9.07 20.19 0.96
CA LYS A 237 -8.44 18.87 0.78
C LYS A 237 -6.93 18.97 0.63
N CYS A 238 -6.44 20.05 0.03
CA CYS A 238 -5.02 20.36 -0.05
C CYS A 238 -4.41 20.56 1.35
N ILE A 239 -5.06 21.36 2.21
CA ILE A 239 -4.63 21.56 3.59
C ILE A 239 -4.59 20.24 4.36
N ILE A 240 -5.62 19.41 4.22
CA ILE A 240 -5.65 18.09 4.87
C ILE A 240 -4.45 17.24 4.44
N LEU A 241 -4.15 17.19 3.14
CA LEU A 241 -2.99 16.42 2.63
C LEU A 241 -1.66 16.92 3.19
N ILE A 242 -1.47 18.24 3.28
CA ILE A 242 -0.26 18.84 3.85
C ILE A 242 -0.17 18.52 5.35
N LEU A 243 -1.26 18.70 6.11
CA LEU A 243 -1.28 18.42 7.54
C LEU A 243 -1.04 16.94 7.85
N THR A 244 -1.66 16.03 7.10
CA THR A 244 -1.43 14.59 7.25
C THR A 244 0.03 14.24 6.92
N GLY A 245 0.61 14.83 5.87
CA GLY A 245 2.03 14.69 5.55
C GLY A 245 2.92 15.21 6.68
N PHE A 246 2.60 16.38 7.24
CA PHE A 246 3.35 17.01 8.32
C PHE A 246 3.33 16.19 9.62
N ILE A 247 2.14 15.76 10.04
CA ILE A 247 1.98 14.90 11.23
C ILE A 247 2.69 13.57 11.00
N GLY A 248 2.54 12.95 9.82
CA GLY A 248 3.24 11.72 9.47
C GLY A 248 4.76 11.89 9.48
N GLY A 249 5.28 13.02 8.99
CA GLY A 249 6.70 13.35 9.02
C GLY A 249 7.23 13.53 10.44
N ILE A 250 6.47 14.23 11.31
CA ILE A 250 6.81 14.38 12.73
C ILE A 250 6.90 13.02 13.41
N LEU A 251 5.97 12.12 13.11
CA LEU A 251 5.85 10.81 13.74
C LEU A 251 6.76 9.73 13.13
N ASN A 252 7.70 10.13 12.27
CA ASN A 252 8.65 9.24 11.64
C ASN A 252 9.80 8.93 12.62
N PHE A 253 9.54 8.01 13.54
CA PHE A 253 10.46 7.55 14.60
C PHE A 253 10.74 6.05 14.52
#